data_AF-A0AAU0RF29-F1
#
_entry.id   AF-A0AAU0RF29-F1
#
_cell.length_a   1.000
_cell.length_b   1.000
_cell.length_c   1.000
_cell.angle_alpha   90.00
_cell.angle_beta   90.00
_cell.angle_gamma   90.00
#
_symmetry.space_group_name_H-M   'P 1'
#
loop_
_entity.id
_entity.type
_entity.pdbx_description
1 polymer ?
#
loop_
_entity_poly.entity_id
_entity_poly.type
_entity_poly.pdbx_seq_one_letter_code
_entity_poly.pdbx_strand_id
1 'polypeptide(L)'
;MRFYLLVVLMCISIFTSGQQLVPKNSYDQVSSLIAQKQYDKAETQINNLLKTYPGNKSLSLYLLYIYCHKGQYDKAKIQYNALQKIRLDNGETNWLKTQITDPYGPYLFPSSSQPANHTRNLATAASTLPTASHVGKLGIVYNCFDTLSSVDLSQMKSIQELEKRRYTTDQMDKAIATVKAIVGPQNKISSQGRFILVNTQNKLSDSNIRSVANELDKTWQFYTRYFDIAPSNDIITVYLVPNAAELKRMAGIVHGIRAPNVDLGYSCMYDNSILSICNTGTGTLHHELFHIVARKRMTDIPTWLDEGIACLYAVYQWKNDTLYGAYNNWRTQVIQDATYNSTLDMPNRDNTIAVPSLKTLLNYSWDQFNGIIDDNLCKVAINYSLANHLLLYLQQKNLLQKVFNAYKDSTNIPDTTAILIADKDNITPFEKATGEPITITTEKFRNWLIERYHLNEGLSFDENVNPDFNDALQTCQAVIDMIMLERPGGITSKQLRSWREQKEALSDEYITISDADLEKIVRTKDKNPELFNSVTANREKLEALDVLYSKTRQLERTLRSSFFLK
;
A
#
# COMPACT_ATOMS: atom_id res chain seq x y z
N MET A 1 11.39 12.08 -64.54
CA MET A 1 11.68 10.74 -63.98
C MET A 1 12.71 10.69 -62.84
N ARG A 2 13.39 11.80 -62.47
CA ARG A 2 14.30 11.87 -61.30
C ARG A 2 13.68 12.48 -60.03
N PHE A 3 12.40 12.85 -60.05
CA PHE A 3 11.69 13.41 -58.90
C PHE A 3 10.87 12.35 -58.11
N TYR A 4 10.62 11.18 -58.71
CA TYR A 4 9.88 10.09 -58.04
C TYR A 4 10.78 9.14 -57.23
N LEU A 5 12.08 9.08 -57.52
CA LEU A 5 13.02 8.22 -56.77
C LEU A 5 13.51 8.87 -55.46
N LEU A 6 13.50 10.21 -55.36
CA LEU A 6 13.86 10.92 -54.13
C LEU A 6 12.71 10.95 -53.10
N VAL A 7 11.46 10.97 -53.56
CA VAL A 7 10.29 10.95 -52.67
C VAL A 7 10.03 9.56 -52.09
N VAL A 8 10.37 8.49 -52.81
CA VAL A 8 10.24 7.11 -52.29
C VAL A 8 11.36 6.78 -51.29
N LEU A 9 12.55 7.37 -51.41
CA LEU A 9 13.63 7.19 -50.41
C LEU A 9 13.49 8.10 -49.18
N MET A 10 12.80 9.24 -49.27
CA MET A 10 12.44 10.07 -48.10
C MET A 10 11.23 9.55 -47.32
N CYS A 11 10.38 8.72 -47.93
CA CYS A 11 9.28 8.05 -47.23
C CYS A 11 9.68 6.70 -46.58
N ILE A 12 10.94 6.28 -46.70
CA ILE A 12 11.48 5.10 -45.99
C ILE A 12 12.22 5.51 -44.70
N SER A 13 12.45 6.81 -44.46
CA SER A 13 13.22 7.29 -43.29
C SER A 13 12.40 7.93 -42.17
N ILE A 14 11.07 7.86 -42.19
CA ILE A 14 10.22 8.36 -41.10
C ILE A 14 9.09 7.34 -40.87
N PHE A 15 9.07 6.72 -39.69
CA PHE A 15 8.21 5.59 -39.25
C PHE A 15 8.70 4.16 -39.55
N THR A 16 9.92 3.85 -39.11
CA THR A 16 10.13 2.62 -38.35
C THR A 16 10.89 3.00 -37.08
N SER A 17 10.22 3.01 -35.92
CA SER A 17 10.94 2.84 -34.65
C SER A 17 11.39 1.38 -34.57
N GLY A 18 12.36 1.02 -35.43
CA GLY A 18 13.05 -0.24 -35.36
C GLY A 18 13.91 -0.19 -34.11
N GLN A 19 13.51 -0.88 -33.05
CA GLN A 19 14.44 -1.19 -31.98
C GLN A 19 15.61 -1.94 -32.62
N GLN A 20 16.80 -1.35 -32.56
CA GLN A 20 18.01 -2.09 -32.92
C GLN A 20 18.06 -3.35 -32.05
N LEU A 21 18.12 -4.51 -32.68
CA LEU A 21 18.23 -5.77 -31.97
C LEU A 21 19.64 -5.88 -31.40
N VAL A 22 19.74 -6.23 -30.13
CA VAL A 22 21.02 -6.57 -29.49
C VAL A 22 21.61 -7.78 -30.23
N PRO A 23 22.87 -7.73 -30.69
CA PRO A 23 23.50 -8.86 -31.37
C PRO A 23 23.48 -10.13 -30.52
N LYS A 24 23.16 -11.27 -31.12
CA LYS A 24 23.10 -12.58 -30.44
C LYS A 24 24.36 -12.87 -29.62
N ASN A 25 25.54 -12.62 -30.19
CA ASN A 25 26.82 -12.81 -29.52
C ASN A 25 26.96 -12.01 -28.21
N SER A 26 26.26 -10.88 -28.06
CA SER A 26 26.29 -10.09 -26.83
C SER A 26 25.50 -10.76 -25.70
N TYR A 27 24.40 -11.45 -26.00
CA TYR A 27 23.67 -12.24 -25.01
C TYR A 27 24.43 -13.51 -24.62
N ASP A 28 25.08 -14.17 -25.57
CA ASP A 28 25.88 -15.38 -25.31
C ASP A 28 27.05 -15.05 -24.36
N GLN A 29 27.68 -13.90 -24.56
CA GLN A 29 28.74 -13.40 -23.67
C GLN A 29 28.22 -13.09 -22.26
N VAL A 30 27.10 -12.36 -22.14
CA VAL A 30 26.46 -12.08 -20.84
C VAL A 30 26.09 -13.37 -20.11
N SER A 31 25.46 -14.31 -20.82
CA SER A 31 25.05 -15.60 -20.27
C SER A 31 26.25 -16.44 -19.83
N SER A 32 27.32 -16.47 -20.62
CA SER A 32 28.57 -17.14 -20.25
C SER A 32 29.20 -16.54 -18.99
N LEU A 33 29.19 -15.20 -18.83
CA LEU A 33 29.70 -14.55 -17.63
C LEU A 33 28.84 -14.89 -16.39
N ILE A 34 27.51 -14.91 -16.56
CA ILE A 34 26.58 -15.31 -15.49
C ILE A 34 26.79 -16.77 -15.10
N ALA A 35 26.92 -17.69 -16.06
CA ALA A 35 27.18 -19.11 -15.82
C ALA A 35 28.50 -19.35 -15.06
N GLN A 36 29.52 -18.53 -15.34
CA GLN A 36 30.79 -18.54 -14.63
C GLN A 36 30.77 -17.76 -13.30
N LYS A 37 29.58 -17.27 -12.87
CA LYS A 37 29.37 -16.43 -11.68
C LYS A 37 30.20 -15.13 -11.67
N GLN A 38 30.60 -14.63 -12.83
CA GLN A 38 31.35 -13.38 -13.00
C GLN A 38 30.39 -12.18 -13.05
N TYR A 39 29.63 -11.98 -11.97
CA TYR A 39 28.50 -11.05 -11.93
C TYR A 39 28.88 -9.58 -12.16
N ASP A 40 30.04 -9.12 -11.69
CA ASP A 40 30.51 -7.74 -11.91
C ASP A 40 30.82 -7.45 -13.39
N LYS A 41 31.40 -8.44 -14.09
CA LYS A 41 31.68 -8.34 -15.52
C LYS A 41 30.38 -8.40 -16.32
N ALA A 42 29.47 -9.29 -15.93
CA ALA A 42 28.15 -9.38 -16.54
C ALA A 42 27.35 -8.07 -16.36
N GLU A 43 27.32 -7.50 -15.16
CA GLU A 43 26.70 -6.19 -14.88
C GLU A 43 27.30 -5.09 -15.77
N THR A 44 28.62 -5.00 -15.84
CA THR A 44 29.32 -3.99 -16.66
C THR A 44 28.97 -4.15 -18.14
N GLN A 45 28.94 -5.38 -18.64
CA GLN A 45 28.59 -5.67 -20.02
C GLN A 45 27.13 -5.34 -20.32
N ILE A 46 26.20 -5.71 -19.45
CA ILE A 46 24.78 -5.39 -19.57
C ILE A 46 24.54 -3.89 -19.55
N ASN A 47 25.17 -3.16 -18.63
CA ASN A 47 25.04 -1.70 -18.55
C ASN A 47 25.60 -1.00 -19.80
N ASN A 48 26.68 -1.51 -20.39
CA ASN A 48 27.18 -0.99 -21.65
C ASN A 48 26.23 -1.28 -22.82
N LEU A 49 25.61 -2.47 -22.84
CA LEU A 49 24.59 -2.79 -23.83
C LEU A 49 23.33 -1.94 -23.65
N LEU A 50 22.87 -1.69 -22.42
CA LEU A 50 21.71 -0.84 -22.15
C LEU A 50 21.91 0.64 -22.54
N LYS A 51 23.17 1.13 -22.62
CA LYS A 51 23.46 2.46 -23.19
C LYS A 51 23.18 2.51 -24.69
N THR A 52 23.46 1.43 -25.41
CA THR A 52 23.25 1.31 -26.87
C THR A 52 21.82 0.87 -27.19
N TYR A 53 21.21 0.06 -26.33
CA TYR A 53 19.88 -0.54 -26.49
C TYR A 53 19.01 -0.21 -25.27
N PRO A 54 18.69 1.08 -25.03
CA PRO A 54 17.90 1.49 -23.87
C PRO A 54 16.50 0.86 -23.93
N GLY A 55 16.03 0.37 -22.79
CA GLY A 55 14.73 -0.30 -22.66
C GLY A 55 14.70 -1.76 -23.11
N ASN A 56 15.86 -2.38 -23.39
CA ASN A 56 15.91 -3.81 -23.68
C ASN A 56 15.59 -4.66 -22.43
N LYS A 57 14.42 -5.29 -22.45
CA LYS A 57 13.84 -5.99 -21.30
C LYS A 57 14.66 -7.19 -20.84
N SER A 58 15.21 -7.95 -21.79
CA SER A 58 16.02 -9.14 -21.49
C SER A 58 17.29 -8.77 -20.73
N LEU A 59 17.96 -7.69 -21.15
CA LEU A 59 19.12 -7.14 -20.44
C LEU A 59 18.75 -6.62 -19.04
N SER A 60 17.62 -5.93 -18.92
CA SER A 60 17.08 -5.48 -17.63
C SER A 60 16.75 -6.64 -16.68
N LEU A 61 16.29 -7.79 -17.19
CA LEU A 61 16.01 -8.97 -16.39
C LEU A 61 17.30 -9.68 -15.93
N TYR A 62 18.33 -9.76 -16.79
CA TYR A 62 19.64 -10.25 -16.35
C TYR A 62 20.24 -9.37 -15.26
N LEU A 63 20.06 -8.06 -15.34
CA LEU A 63 20.54 -7.13 -14.33
C LEU A 63 19.83 -7.35 -12.98
N LEU A 64 18.51 -7.56 -13.02
CA LEU A 64 17.73 -7.94 -11.84
C LEU A 64 18.24 -9.23 -11.20
N TYR A 65 18.44 -10.28 -12.00
CA TYR A 65 19.00 -11.56 -11.55
C TYR A 65 20.37 -11.38 -10.89
N ILE A 66 21.26 -10.61 -11.52
CA ILE A 66 22.59 -10.30 -11.01
C ILE A 66 22.51 -9.57 -9.67
N TYR A 67 21.61 -8.59 -9.52
CA TYR A 67 21.44 -7.86 -8.27
C TYR A 67 20.96 -8.73 -7.12
N CYS A 68 20.01 -9.64 -7.36
CA CYS A 68 19.63 -10.63 -6.35
C CYS A 68 20.82 -11.51 -5.95
N HIS A 69 21.63 -12.00 -6.90
CA HIS A 69 22.78 -12.86 -6.59
C HIS A 69 23.96 -12.16 -5.92
N LYS A 70 24.10 -10.84 -6.11
CA LYS A 70 25.11 -10.02 -5.45
C LYS A 70 24.65 -9.52 -4.06
N GLY A 71 23.43 -9.84 -3.63
CA GLY A 71 22.84 -9.29 -2.41
C GLY A 71 22.56 -7.78 -2.49
N GLN A 72 22.48 -7.22 -3.71
CA GLN A 72 22.21 -5.79 -3.96
C GLN A 72 20.71 -5.56 -4.12
N TYR A 73 19.98 -5.85 -3.04
CA TYR A 73 18.52 -5.97 -3.04
C TYR A 73 17.78 -4.67 -3.39
N ASP A 74 18.31 -3.51 -3.00
CA ASP A 74 17.72 -2.21 -3.36
C ASP A 74 17.75 -1.98 -4.86
N LYS A 75 18.86 -2.34 -5.50
CA LYS A 75 18.99 -2.26 -6.97
C LYS A 75 18.11 -3.28 -7.68
N ALA A 76 17.93 -4.47 -7.10
CA ALA A 76 17.00 -5.47 -7.60
C ALA A 76 15.55 -4.95 -7.57
N LYS A 77 15.11 -4.36 -6.45
CA LYS A 77 13.77 -3.77 -6.30
C LYS A 77 13.51 -2.66 -7.32
N ILE A 78 14.48 -1.75 -7.52
CA ILE A 78 14.41 -0.70 -8.55
C ILE A 78 14.26 -1.31 -9.95
N GLN A 79 15.08 -2.32 -10.26
CA GLN A 79 15.08 -2.94 -11.59
C GLN A 79 13.79 -3.72 -11.86
N TYR A 80 13.23 -4.38 -10.86
CA TYR A 80 11.94 -5.08 -10.93
C TYR A 80 10.77 -4.11 -11.15
N ASN A 81 10.73 -3.00 -10.41
CA ASN A 81 9.69 -1.98 -10.58
C ASN A 81 9.76 -1.29 -11.95
N ALA A 82 10.96 -1.15 -12.53
CA ALA A 82 11.14 -0.69 -13.90
C ALA A 82 10.58 -1.69 -14.92
N LEU A 83 10.75 -3.00 -14.68
CA LEU A 83 10.26 -4.07 -15.54
C LEU A 83 8.74 -4.22 -15.52
N GLN A 84 8.07 -4.03 -14.37
CA GLN A 84 6.60 -4.14 -14.26
C GLN A 84 5.83 -3.16 -15.17
N LYS A 85 6.46 -2.05 -15.55
CA LYS A 85 5.88 -1.05 -16.45
C LYS A 85 5.93 -1.49 -17.92
N ILE A 86 6.54 -2.64 -18.21
CA ILE A 86 6.80 -3.12 -19.56
C ILE A 86 6.24 -4.54 -19.71
N ARG A 87 5.29 -4.73 -20.63
CA ARG A 87 4.69 -6.04 -20.92
C ARG A 87 5.69 -6.93 -21.66
N LEU A 88 6.06 -8.09 -21.10
CA LEU A 88 6.86 -9.12 -21.78
C LEU A 88 6.00 -9.82 -22.83
N ASP A 89 6.58 -10.14 -24.00
CA ASP A 89 5.91 -10.96 -25.01
C ASP A 89 6.22 -12.46 -24.84
N ASN A 90 5.39 -13.30 -25.46
CA ASN A 90 5.50 -14.76 -25.35
C ASN A 90 6.82 -15.32 -25.91
N GLY A 91 7.47 -14.61 -26.84
CA GLY A 91 8.77 -14.99 -27.40
C GLY A 91 9.91 -14.73 -26.42
N GLU A 92 9.91 -13.56 -25.78
CA GLU A 92 10.84 -13.18 -24.71
C GLU A 92 10.72 -14.16 -23.52
N THR A 93 9.49 -14.49 -23.10
CA THR A 93 9.22 -15.47 -22.03
C THR A 93 9.72 -16.87 -22.38
N ASN A 94 9.50 -17.35 -23.62
CA ASN A 94 9.91 -18.70 -24.04
C ASN A 94 11.42 -18.82 -24.29
N TRP A 95 12.08 -17.74 -24.71
CA TRP A 95 13.53 -17.69 -24.81
C TRP A 95 14.21 -17.75 -23.42
N LEU A 96 13.67 -17.01 -22.43
CA LEU A 96 14.15 -17.09 -21.05
C LEU A 96 14.03 -18.49 -20.47
N LYS A 97 12.93 -19.19 -20.75
CA LYS A 97 12.76 -20.61 -20.37
C LYS A 97 13.87 -21.49 -20.93
N THR A 98 14.29 -21.29 -22.18
CA THR A 98 15.29 -22.15 -22.84
C THR A 98 16.71 -21.87 -22.36
N GLN A 99 17.07 -20.61 -22.08
CA GLN A 99 18.42 -20.27 -21.57
C GLN A 99 18.66 -20.73 -20.12
N ILE A 100 17.59 -20.84 -19.32
CA ILE A 100 17.67 -21.25 -17.91
C ILE A 100 17.63 -22.78 -17.75
N THR A 101 17.08 -23.51 -18.72
CA THR A 101 16.89 -24.97 -18.64
C THR A 101 18.02 -25.80 -19.27
N ASP A 102 18.81 -25.23 -20.19
CA ASP A 102 20.01 -25.88 -20.75
C ASP A 102 21.11 -24.83 -21.05
N PRO A 103 22.06 -24.60 -20.13
CA PRO A 103 23.13 -23.62 -20.31
C PRO A 103 24.16 -24.00 -21.39
N TYR A 104 24.02 -25.13 -22.10
CA TYR A 104 24.99 -25.63 -23.07
C TYR A 104 24.43 -26.07 -24.45
N GLY A 105 23.14 -25.83 -24.77
CA GLY A 105 22.51 -26.26 -26.04
C GLY A 105 22.71 -25.31 -27.25
N PRO A 106 22.66 -25.82 -28.51
CA PRO A 106 22.85 -24.99 -29.71
C PRO A 106 21.60 -24.17 -30.10
N TYR A 107 21.83 -22.88 -30.37
CA TYR A 107 20.84 -21.82 -30.47
C TYR A 107 20.15 -21.65 -31.85
N LEU A 108 18.80 -21.63 -31.90
CA LEU A 108 18.03 -21.08 -33.04
C LEU A 108 16.87 -20.18 -32.57
N PHE A 109 16.74 -19.00 -33.18
CA PHE A 109 15.62 -18.06 -33.04
C PHE A 109 14.50 -18.45 -34.02
N PRO A 110 13.20 -18.29 -33.71
CA PRO A 110 12.16 -18.33 -34.74
C PRO A 110 12.16 -17.01 -35.52
N SER A 111 12.20 -17.11 -36.85
CA SER A 111 12.07 -15.97 -37.77
C SER A 111 10.64 -15.41 -37.71
N SER A 112 10.50 -14.13 -37.36
CA SER A 112 9.22 -13.42 -37.44
C SER A 112 8.89 -13.09 -38.89
N SER A 113 7.86 -13.73 -39.43
CA SER A 113 7.10 -13.17 -40.54
C SER A 113 5.64 -13.20 -40.15
N GLN A 114 5.07 -12.02 -39.86
CA GLN A 114 3.67 -11.59 -40.00
C GLN A 114 3.46 -10.30 -39.17
N PRO A 115 3.00 -9.19 -39.80
CA PRO A 115 2.66 -7.96 -39.11
C PRO A 115 1.18 -8.00 -38.68
N ALA A 116 0.90 -7.84 -37.39
CA ALA A 116 -0.46 -7.61 -36.91
C ALA A 116 -0.54 -6.25 -36.22
N ASN A 117 -1.14 -5.31 -36.97
CA ASN A 117 -1.63 -4.00 -36.56
C ASN A 117 -2.19 -4.01 -35.13
N HIS A 118 -1.74 -3.10 -34.25
CA HIS A 118 -2.52 -2.55 -33.13
C HIS A 118 -1.94 -1.19 -32.71
N THR A 119 -2.14 -0.18 -33.57
CA THR A 119 -2.17 1.23 -33.13
C THR A 119 -3.53 1.50 -32.49
N ARG A 120 -3.65 1.30 -31.17
CA ARG A 120 -4.61 2.01 -30.29
C ARG A 120 -4.12 1.88 -28.84
N ASN A 121 -4.19 2.99 -28.13
CA ASN A 121 -3.95 3.19 -26.69
C ASN A 121 -2.53 3.56 -26.25
N LEU A 122 -2.12 4.77 -26.63
CA LEU A 122 -1.09 5.56 -25.93
C LEU A 122 -1.71 6.53 -24.89
N ALA A 123 -2.96 6.32 -24.48
CA ALA A 123 -3.67 7.19 -23.54
C ALA A 123 -3.87 6.60 -22.12
N THR A 124 -3.31 5.43 -21.82
CA THR A 124 -3.53 4.71 -20.54
C THR A 124 -2.32 4.65 -19.63
N ALA A 125 -1.25 5.40 -19.90
CA ALA A 125 -0.04 5.44 -19.05
C ALA A 125 -0.11 6.49 -17.92
N ALA A 126 -1.30 7.00 -17.57
CA ALA A 126 -1.48 8.05 -16.56
C ALA A 126 -2.21 7.60 -15.27
N SER A 127 -2.42 6.30 -15.03
CA SER A 127 -3.39 5.87 -14.00
C SER A 127 -2.95 4.70 -13.11
N THR A 128 -1.73 4.70 -12.60
CA THR A 128 -1.36 3.83 -11.46
C THR A 128 -0.76 4.66 -10.34
N LEU A 129 -1.61 5.50 -9.72
CA LEU A 129 -1.39 6.02 -8.38
C LEU A 129 -2.14 5.10 -7.39
N PRO A 130 -1.60 4.83 -6.20
CA PRO A 130 -2.20 3.91 -5.23
C PRO A 130 -3.63 4.36 -4.89
N THR A 131 -4.56 3.41 -4.75
CA THR A 131 -6.00 3.63 -4.55
C THR A 131 -6.34 4.52 -3.35
N ALA A 132 -5.42 4.69 -2.40
CA ALA A 132 -5.53 5.62 -1.26
C ALA A 132 -5.38 7.11 -1.63
N SER A 133 -4.92 7.46 -2.84
CA SER A 133 -4.62 8.86 -3.22
C SER A 133 -5.84 9.71 -3.62
N HIS A 134 -7.02 9.10 -3.87
CA HIS A 134 -8.17 9.85 -4.43
C HIS A 134 -9.51 9.62 -3.74
N VAL A 135 -9.62 8.59 -2.91
CA VAL A 135 -10.69 8.43 -1.92
C VAL A 135 -9.97 8.39 -0.57
N GLY A 136 -10.17 9.41 0.28
CA GLY A 136 -9.62 9.39 1.63
C GLY A 136 -10.11 8.12 2.33
N LYS A 137 -9.19 7.39 2.96
CA LYS A 137 -9.55 6.13 3.60
C LYS A 137 -10.15 6.42 4.97
N LEU A 138 -10.95 5.45 5.38
CA LEU A 138 -12.18 5.67 6.10
C LEU A 138 -11.93 5.83 7.60
N GLY A 139 -12.80 6.55 8.29
CA GLY A 139 -12.88 6.49 9.75
C GLY A 139 -13.28 5.08 10.19
N ILE A 140 -12.31 4.17 10.38
CA ILE A 140 -12.53 2.79 10.82
C ILE A 140 -12.15 2.67 12.29
N VAL A 141 -13.00 2.01 13.08
CA VAL A 141 -12.56 1.45 14.38
C VAL A 141 -11.98 0.08 14.06
N TYR A 142 -10.65 0.01 13.97
CA TYR A 142 -9.98 -1.25 13.67
C TYR A 142 -10.09 -2.18 14.88
N ASN A 143 -10.95 -3.19 14.77
CA ASN A 143 -10.93 -4.32 15.68
C ASN A 143 -9.92 -5.35 15.14
N CYS A 144 -8.96 -5.72 15.98
CA CYS A 144 -7.95 -6.74 15.71
C CYS A 144 -8.51 -8.10 15.26
N PHE A 145 -9.79 -8.36 15.54
CA PHE A 145 -10.46 -9.63 15.23
C PHE A 145 -11.32 -9.60 13.95
N ASP A 146 -11.41 -8.46 13.27
CA ASP A 146 -12.19 -8.36 12.04
C ASP A 146 -11.41 -8.87 10.83
N THR A 147 -12.07 -8.98 9.66
CA THR A 147 -11.42 -9.32 8.39
C THR A 147 -11.15 -8.07 7.57
N LEU A 148 -9.94 -7.94 7.02
CA LEU A 148 -9.57 -6.80 6.17
C LEU A 148 -10.50 -6.80 4.96
N SER A 149 -11.44 -5.86 4.95
CA SER A 149 -12.39 -5.69 3.85
C SER A 149 -11.95 -4.47 3.04
N SER A 150 -11.54 -4.69 1.80
CA SER A 150 -11.20 -3.60 0.89
C SER A 150 -12.46 -2.96 0.29
N VAL A 151 -12.36 -1.68 -0.05
CA VAL A 151 -13.37 -0.99 -0.85
C VAL A 151 -13.38 -1.61 -2.25
N ASP A 152 -14.54 -2.06 -2.70
CA ASP A 152 -14.73 -2.51 -4.08
C ASP A 152 -15.02 -1.30 -4.98
N LEU A 153 -14.05 -1.04 -5.86
CA LEU A 153 -14.04 0.05 -6.83
C LEU A 153 -14.42 -0.40 -8.25
N SER A 154 -14.80 -1.68 -8.45
CA SER A 154 -15.05 -2.24 -9.79
C SER A 154 -16.18 -1.55 -10.55
N GLN A 155 -17.11 -0.91 -9.82
CA GLN A 155 -18.24 -0.15 -10.36
C GLN A 155 -18.08 1.37 -10.15
N MET A 156 -16.89 1.82 -9.74
CA MET A 156 -16.66 3.23 -9.47
C MET A 156 -16.93 4.05 -10.73
N LYS A 157 -17.66 5.15 -10.55
CA LYS A 157 -17.91 6.12 -11.60
C LYS A 157 -16.59 6.68 -12.12
N SER A 158 -16.54 7.01 -13.41
CA SER A 158 -15.31 7.49 -14.02
C SER A 158 -14.84 8.79 -13.35
N ILE A 159 -13.52 8.99 -13.31
CA ILE A 159 -12.92 10.21 -12.76
C ILE A 159 -13.52 11.44 -13.44
N GLN A 160 -13.69 11.40 -14.76
CA GLN A 160 -14.29 12.51 -15.53
C GLN A 160 -15.76 12.77 -15.15
N GLU A 161 -16.51 11.76 -14.72
CA GLU A 161 -17.87 11.96 -14.20
C GLU A 161 -17.85 12.65 -12.83
N LEU A 162 -16.95 12.22 -11.94
CA LEU A 162 -16.83 12.78 -10.60
C LEU A 162 -16.32 14.23 -10.66
N GLU A 163 -15.29 14.51 -11.45
CA GLU A 163 -14.72 15.86 -11.58
C GLU A 163 -15.69 16.90 -12.15
N LYS A 164 -16.68 16.48 -12.96
CA LYS A 164 -17.77 17.36 -13.42
C LYS A 164 -18.66 17.90 -12.31
N ARG A 165 -18.56 17.34 -11.10
CA ARG A 165 -19.31 17.75 -9.92
C ARG A 165 -18.52 18.70 -9.03
N ARG A 166 -17.30 19.07 -9.42
CA ARG A 166 -16.54 20.13 -8.74
C ARG A 166 -17.12 21.48 -9.12
N TYR A 167 -17.50 22.22 -8.09
CA TYR A 167 -18.08 23.55 -8.20
C TYR A 167 -17.38 24.51 -7.26
N THR A 168 -17.39 25.78 -7.61
CA THR A 168 -16.95 26.87 -6.74
C THR A 168 -18.13 27.52 -6.03
N THR A 169 -17.88 28.32 -5.00
CA THR A 169 -18.91 28.95 -4.16
C THR A 169 -19.86 29.88 -4.94
N ASP A 170 -19.42 30.46 -6.06
CA ASP A 170 -20.26 31.21 -7.00
C ASP A 170 -21.22 30.33 -7.83
N GLN A 171 -21.03 29.02 -7.82
CA GLN A 171 -21.83 28.03 -8.54
C GLN A 171 -22.73 27.20 -7.60
N MET A 172 -23.02 27.71 -6.39
CA MET A 172 -23.78 26.98 -5.35
C MET A 172 -25.12 26.43 -5.85
N ASP A 173 -25.91 27.22 -6.60
CA ASP A 173 -27.21 26.75 -7.10
C ASP A 173 -27.07 25.59 -8.10
N LYS A 174 -26.06 25.64 -8.98
CA LYS A 174 -25.75 24.57 -9.93
C LYS A 174 -25.24 23.32 -9.20
N ALA A 175 -24.45 23.50 -8.15
CA ALA A 175 -23.97 22.42 -7.30
C ALA A 175 -25.15 21.73 -6.58
N ILE A 176 -26.05 22.50 -5.96
CA ILE A 176 -27.26 21.98 -5.31
C ILE A 176 -28.15 21.24 -6.30
N ALA A 177 -28.36 21.77 -7.50
CA ALA A 177 -29.13 21.11 -8.54
C ALA A 177 -28.51 19.75 -8.96
N THR A 178 -27.18 19.71 -9.08
CA THR A 178 -26.44 18.48 -9.39
C THR A 178 -26.58 17.44 -8.28
N VAL A 179 -26.40 17.86 -7.02
CA VAL A 179 -26.55 16.97 -5.86
C VAL A 179 -27.99 16.44 -5.75
N LYS A 180 -29.00 17.29 -5.95
CA LYS A 180 -30.42 16.90 -6.02
C LYS A 180 -30.68 15.80 -7.05
N ALA A 181 -30.09 15.94 -8.24
CA ALA A 181 -30.24 14.97 -9.32
C ALA A 181 -29.59 13.60 -8.98
N ILE A 182 -28.51 13.60 -8.20
CA ILE A 182 -27.80 12.38 -7.79
C ILE A 182 -28.59 11.62 -6.71
N VAL A 183 -29.00 12.31 -5.63
CA VAL A 183 -29.56 11.62 -4.45
C VAL A 183 -31.07 11.42 -4.50
N GLY A 184 -31.78 12.22 -5.31
CA GLY A 184 -33.24 12.19 -5.42
C GLY A 184 -33.98 13.06 -4.39
N PRO A 185 -35.29 13.29 -4.62
CA PRO A 185 -36.09 14.31 -3.91
C PRO A 185 -36.40 13.96 -2.44
N GLN A 186 -36.19 12.71 -2.02
CA GLN A 186 -36.46 12.24 -0.67
C GLN A 186 -35.45 12.74 0.38
N ASN A 187 -34.30 13.25 -0.05
CA ASN A 187 -33.26 13.75 0.84
C ASN A 187 -33.35 15.26 0.99
N LYS A 188 -33.25 15.74 2.22
CA LYS A 188 -33.16 17.18 2.48
C LYS A 188 -31.76 17.67 2.20
N ILE A 189 -31.67 18.73 1.41
CA ILE A 189 -30.41 19.38 1.06
C ILE A 189 -30.43 20.80 1.62
N SER A 190 -29.37 21.12 2.36
CA SER A 190 -29.11 22.45 2.90
C SER A 190 -27.75 22.93 2.41
N SER A 191 -27.52 24.23 2.39
CA SER A 191 -26.21 24.80 2.07
C SER A 191 -25.85 25.90 3.05
N GLN A 192 -24.58 25.99 3.42
CA GLN A 192 -24.07 27.07 4.25
C GLN A 192 -22.58 27.28 3.98
N GLY A 193 -22.20 28.52 3.66
CA GLY A 193 -20.84 28.85 3.25
C GLY A 193 -20.41 28.02 2.04
N ARG A 194 -19.35 27.23 2.21
CA ARG A 194 -18.81 26.31 1.19
C ARG A 194 -19.41 24.89 1.22
N PHE A 195 -20.29 24.60 2.18
CA PHE A 195 -20.78 23.25 2.39
C PHE A 195 -22.19 23.07 1.84
N ILE A 196 -22.38 21.99 1.09
CA ILE A 196 -23.70 21.40 0.82
C ILE A 196 -23.86 20.22 1.76
N LEU A 197 -24.93 20.18 2.54
CA LEU A 197 -25.22 19.09 3.47
C LEU A 197 -26.45 18.33 2.99
N VAL A 198 -26.28 17.02 2.75
CA VAL A 198 -27.33 16.10 2.36
C VAL A 198 -27.74 15.28 3.57
N ASN A 199 -28.90 15.58 4.14
CA ASN A 199 -29.48 14.82 5.25
C ASN A 199 -30.31 13.67 4.68
N THR A 200 -29.69 12.49 4.60
CA THR A 200 -30.35 11.32 4.05
C THR A 200 -31.42 10.79 5.01
N GLN A 201 -32.54 10.35 4.45
CA GLN A 201 -33.72 9.89 5.22
C GLN A 201 -34.26 10.92 6.24
N ASN A 202 -33.85 12.18 6.15
CA ASN A 202 -34.27 13.30 7.02
C ASN A 202 -34.11 13.01 8.51
N LYS A 203 -33.00 12.35 8.90
CA LYS A 203 -32.76 11.90 10.28
C LYS A 203 -32.24 12.99 11.22
N LEU A 204 -31.61 14.02 10.67
CA LEU A 204 -31.16 15.19 11.45
C LEU A 204 -32.17 16.33 11.40
N SER A 205 -32.28 17.08 12.49
CA SER A 205 -33.02 18.35 12.53
C SER A 205 -32.26 19.46 11.80
N ASP A 206 -32.95 20.52 11.40
CA ASP A 206 -32.32 21.68 10.74
C ASP A 206 -31.31 22.40 11.64
N SER A 207 -31.55 22.38 12.94
CA SER A 207 -30.60 22.90 13.93
C SER A 207 -29.32 22.07 13.93
N ASN A 208 -29.42 20.74 13.90
CA ASN A 208 -28.27 19.86 13.86
C ASN A 208 -27.47 20.03 12.56
N ILE A 209 -28.16 20.17 11.41
CA ILE A 209 -27.49 20.42 10.12
C ILE A 209 -26.72 21.74 10.15
N ARG A 210 -27.32 22.83 10.65
CA ARG A 210 -26.63 24.12 10.80
C ARG A 210 -25.44 24.02 11.76
N SER A 211 -25.59 23.30 12.86
CA SER A 211 -24.50 23.07 13.82
C SER A 211 -23.32 22.35 13.16
N VAL A 212 -23.58 21.27 12.41
CA VAL A 212 -22.54 20.55 11.64
C VAL A 212 -21.88 21.48 10.62
N ALA A 213 -22.66 22.27 9.87
CA ALA A 213 -22.11 23.18 8.88
C ALA A 213 -21.20 24.27 9.50
N ASN A 214 -21.63 24.86 10.62
CA ASN A 214 -20.83 25.83 11.38
C ASN A 214 -19.53 25.21 11.88
N GLU A 215 -19.60 24.00 12.42
CA GLU A 215 -18.42 23.29 12.94
C GLU A 215 -17.43 22.98 11.82
N LEU A 216 -17.90 22.50 10.66
CA LEU A 216 -17.04 22.23 9.51
C LEU A 216 -16.41 23.49 8.92
N ASP A 217 -17.13 24.60 8.90
CA ASP A 217 -16.56 25.88 8.46
C ASP A 217 -15.49 26.37 9.44
N LYS A 218 -15.73 26.28 10.75
CA LYS A 218 -14.73 26.60 11.77
C LYS A 218 -13.49 25.70 11.66
N THR A 219 -13.67 24.39 11.44
CA THR A 219 -12.57 23.45 11.24
C THR A 219 -11.80 23.71 9.95
N TRP A 220 -12.49 24.01 8.84
CA TRP A 220 -11.85 24.39 7.57
C TRP A 220 -11.01 25.67 7.72
N GLN A 221 -11.53 26.70 8.40
CA GLN A 221 -10.80 27.92 8.70
C GLN A 221 -9.57 27.65 9.57
N PHE A 222 -9.70 26.76 10.56
CA PHE A 222 -8.58 26.33 11.39
C PHE A 222 -7.51 25.63 10.55
N TYR A 223 -7.87 24.62 9.73
CA TYR A 223 -6.89 23.90 8.91
C TYR A 223 -6.16 24.82 7.94
N THR A 224 -6.89 25.70 7.24
CA THR A 224 -6.27 26.64 6.29
C THR A 224 -5.30 27.60 6.96
N ARG A 225 -5.68 28.16 8.12
CA ARG A 225 -4.84 29.10 8.88
C ARG A 225 -3.67 28.42 9.58
N TYR A 226 -3.93 27.33 10.30
CA TYR A 226 -2.93 26.66 11.13
C TYR A 226 -1.89 25.93 10.28
N PHE A 227 -2.29 25.30 9.17
CA PHE A 227 -1.36 24.59 8.29
C PHE A 227 -0.88 25.42 7.10
N ASP A 228 -1.22 26.71 7.06
CA ASP A 228 -0.87 27.63 5.97
C ASP A 228 -1.22 27.03 4.60
N ILE A 229 -2.45 26.52 4.50
CA ILE A 229 -3.00 25.94 3.27
C ILE A 229 -3.83 27.03 2.62
N ALA A 230 -3.48 27.39 1.38
CA ALA A 230 -4.19 28.41 0.63
C ALA A 230 -5.69 28.09 0.57
N PRO A 231 -6.57 29.03 0.97
CA PRO A 231 -7.99 28.81 0.93
C PRO A 231 -8.46 28.64 -0.51
N SER A 232 -9.33 27.67 -0.75
CA SER A 232 -9.97 27.42 -2.04
C SER A 232 -11.42 27.90 -2.02
N ASN A 233 -11.98 28.26 -3.18
CA ASN A 233 -13.40 28.59 -3.34
C ASN A 233 -14.24 27.35 -3.68
N ASP A 234 -13.69 26.14 -3.62
CA ASP A 234 -14.45 24.94 -3.96
C ASP A 234 -15.51 24.64 -2.91
N ILE A 235 -16.66 24.18 -3.40
CA ILE A 235 -17.73 23.60 -2.60
C ILE A 235 -17.33 22.19 -2.15
N ILE A 236 -17.72 21.85 -0.92
CA ILE A 236 -17.59 20.51 -0.36
C ILE A 236 -18.99 19.95 -0.11
N THR A 237 -19.29 18.77 -0.68
CA THR A 237 -20.58 18.11 -0.47
C THR A 237 -20.48 17.07 0.62
N VAL A 238 -21.28 17.20 1.68
CA VAL A 238 -21.28 16.32 2.85
C VAL A 238 -22.58 15.54 2.90
N TYR A 239 -22.50 14.24 2.70
CA TYR A 239 -23.63 13.32 2.84
C TYR A 239 -23.66 12.73 4.25
N LEU A 240 -24.69 13.09 5.00
CA LEU A 240 -24.93 12.65 6.36
C LEU A 240 -25.89 11.46 6.33
N VAL A 241 -25.37 10.28 6.71
CA VAL A 241 -26.11 9.02 6.72
C VAL A 241 -26.34 8.51 8.14
N PRO A 242 -27.47 7.84 8.44
CA PRO A 242 -27.78 7.40 9.79
C PRO A 242 -27.02 6.16 10.26
N ASN A 243 -26.49 5.33 9.35
CA ASN A 243 -25.84 4.06 9.69
C ASN A 243 -25.02 3.51 8.51
N ALA A 244 -24.26 2.43 8.77
CA ALA A 244 -23.40 1.78 7.79
C ALA A 244 -24.14 1.22 6.56
N ALA A 245 -25.38 0.73 6.73
CA ALA A 245 -26.18 0.23 5.61
C ALA A 245 -26.53 1.36 4.63
N GLU A 246 -26.91 2.52 5.17
CA GLU A 246 -27.16 3.71 4.36
C GLU A 246 -25.87 4.31 3.79
N LEU A 247 -24.75 4.25 4.52
CA LEU A 247 -23.42 4.62 3.99
C LEU A 247 -23.10 3.82 2.73
N LYS A 248 -23.19 2.50 2.81
CA LYS A 248 -22.93 1.60 1.68
C LYS A 248 -23.88 1.84 0.51
N ARG A 249 -25.17 2.05 0.79
CA ARG A 249 -26.17 2.36 -0.25
C ARG A 249 -25.85 3.68 -0.94
N MET A 250 -25.55 4.72 -0.17
CA MET A 250 -25.25 6.06 -0.69
C MET A 250 -23.91 6.10 -1.43
N ALA A 251 -22.90 5.37 -0.96
CA ALA A 251 -21.62 5.23 -1.65
C ALA A 251 -21.79 4.63 -3.05
N GLY A 252 -22.67 3.64 -3.20
CA GLY A 252 -23.04 3.07 -4.49
C GLY A 252 -23.74 4.06 -5.41
N ILE A 253 -24.64 4.90 -4.87
CA ILE A 253 -25.35 5.92 -5.66
C ILE A 253 -24.42 7.04 -6.10
N VAL A 254 -23.67 7.60 -5.14
CA VAL A 254 -22.88 8.81 -5.38
C VAL A 254 -21.63 8.46 -6.18
N HIS A 255 -20.89 7.41 -5.81
CA HIS A 255 -19.58 7.09 -6.41
C HIS A 255 -19.53 5.77 -7.17
N GLY A 256 -20.56 4.92 -7.10
CA GLY A 256 -20.50 3.58 -7.68
C GLY A 256 -19.60 2.61 -6.91
N ILE A 257 -19.26 2.92 -5.65
CA ILE A 257 -18.38 2.06 -4.84
C ILE A 257 -19.19 1.25 -3.83
N ARG A 258 -18.65 0.12 -3.42
CA ARG A 258 -19.19 -0.66 -2.30
C ARG A 258 -18.28 -0.51 -1.09
N ALA A 259 -18.68 0.37 -0.18
CA ALA A 259 -18.01 0.56 1.10
C ALA A 259 -18.17 -0.68 2.01
N PRO A 260 -17.10 -1.15 2.66
CA PRO A 260 -17.14 -2.06 3.79
C PRO A 260 -18.11 -1.62 4.91
N ASN A 261 -18.64 -2.59 5.66
CA ASN A 261 -19.57 -2.30 6.76
C ASN A 261 -18.86 -1.68 7.99
N VAL A 262 -17.54 -1.80 8.08
CA VAL A 262 -16.71 -1.31 9.19
C VAL A 262 -16.44 0.20 9.10
N ASP A 263 -16.80 0.81 7.98
CA ASP A 263 -16.49 2.20 7.70
C ASP A 263 -17.50 3.14 8.33
N LEU A 264 -17.01 4.20 8.98
CA LEU A 264 -17.84 5.26 9.52
C LEU A 264 -17.99 6.45 8.56
N GLY A 265 -17.12 6.57 7.56
CA GLY A 265 -17.18 7.60 6.53
C GLY A 265 -15.93 7.63 5.66
N TYR A 266 -15.99 8.39 4.57
CA TYR A 266 -14.85 8.65 3.68
C TYR A 266 -15.01 9.96 2.91
N SER A 267 -13.92 10.43 2.33
CA SER A 267 -13.87 11.54 1.39
C SER A 267 -13.56 11.06 -0.03
N CYS A 268 -14.12 11.72 -1.04
CA CYS A 268 -13.70 11.55 -2.43
C CYS A 268 -13.09 12.84 -2.95
N MET A 269 -11.80 12.80 -3.27
CA MET A 269 -11.07 13.95 -3.78
C MET A 269 -11.57 14.37 -5.16
N TYR A 270 -12.05 13.43 -5.98
CA TYR A 270 -12.46 13.72 -7.36
C TYR A 270 -13.66 14.65 -7.46
N ASP A 271 -14.60 14.62 -6.50
CA ASP A 271 -15.76 15.51 -6.47
C ASP A 271 -15.87 16.38 -5.20
N ASN A 272 -14.81 16.43 -4.38
CA ASN A 272 -14.77 17.14 -3.11
C ASN A 272 -15.95 16.76 -2.19
N SER A 273 -16.22 15.47 -2.07
CA SER A 273 -17.32 14.99 -1.21
C SER A 273 -16.84 14.27 0.03
N ILE A 274 -17.69 14.25 1.04
CA ILE A 274 -17.55 13.48 2.28
C ILE A 274 -18.84 12.71 2.49
N LEU A 275 -18.78 11.40 2.69
CA LEU A 275 -19.91 10.59 3.16
C LEU A 275 -19.59 10.12 4.57
N SER A 276 -20.47 10.37 5.55
CA SER A 276 -20.22 9.95 6.94
C SER A 276 -21.50 9.59 7.67
N ILE A 277 -21.38 8.59 8.53
CA ILE A 277 -22.38 8.29 9.54
C ILE A 277 -22.46 9.49 10.50
N CYS A 278 -23.67 9.98 10.77
CA CYS A 278 -23.88 11.24 11.50
C CYS A 278 -24.24 11.05 12.99
N ASN A 279 -24.52 9.82 13.44
CA ASN A 279 -24.84 9.54 14.84
C ASN A 279 -23.59 9.34 15.73
N THR A 280 -22.40 9.31 15.14
CA THR A 280 -21.10 9.15 15.83
C THR A 280 -20.43 10.48 16.19
N GLY A 281 -21.12 11.61 15.99
CA GLY A 281 -20.56 12.96 16.13
C GLY A 281 -19.86 13.48 14.87
N THR A 282 -19.17 14.60 14.98
CA THR A 282 -18.48 15.30 13.87
C THR A 282 -17.03 14.85 13.67
N GLY A 283 -16.50 13.96 14.52
CA GLY A 283 -15.12 13.52 14.46
C GLY A 283 -14.71 12.90 13.11
N THR A 284 -15.54 12.00 12.57
CA THR A 284 -15.32 11.45 11.22
C THR A 284 -15.35 12.54 10.15
N LEU A 285 -16.23 13.54 10.28
CA LEU A 285 -16.26 14.64 9.32
C LEU A 285 -14.98 15.50 9.38
N HIS A 286 -14.41 15.70 10.57
CA HIS A 286 -13.15 16.43 10.73
C HIS A 286 -11.96 15.69 10.13
N HIS A 287 -11.95 14.37 10.30
CA HIS A 287 -10.99 13.45 9.69
C HIS A 287 -11.03 13.57 8.17
N GLU A 288 -12.20 13.37 7.57
CA GLU A 288 -12.36 13.41 6.11
C GLU A 288 -12.16 14.80 5.50
N LEU A 289 -12.57 15.85 6.24
CA LEU A 289 -12.34 17.23 5.81
C LEU A 289 -10.84 17.54 5.72
N PHE A 290 -10.01 16.97 6.59
CA PHE A 290 -8.56 17.17 6.53
C PHE A 290 -8.00 16.68 5.21
N HIS A 291 -8.36 15.47 4.76
CA HIS A 291 -7.89 14.93 3.48
C HIS A 291 -8.27 15.83 2.30
N ILE A 292 -9.53 16.31 2.25
CA ILE A 292 -9.99 17.25 1.21
C ILE A 292 -9.17 18.54 1.22
N VAL A 293 -8.83 19.08 2.39
CA VAL A 293 -8.11 20.36 2.52
C VAL A 293 -6.62 20.20 2.22
N ALA A 294 -5.97 19.20 2.83
CA ALA A 294 -4.53 19.01 2.74
C ALA A 294 -4.07 18.60 1.33
N ARG A 295 -4.78 17.65 0.70
CA ARG A 295 -4.35 17.07 -0.58
C ARG A 295 -4.49 18.01 -1.78
N LYS A 296 -5.18 19.15 -1.63
CA LYS A 296 -5.15 20.23 -2.63
C LYS A 296 -3.78 20.87 -2.76
N ARG A 297 -2.98 20.87 -1.69
CA ARG A 297 -1.64 21.48 -1.70
C ARG A 297 -0.52 20.45 -1.63
N MET A 298 -0.79 19.27 -1.07
CA MET A 298 0.17 18.19 -0.87
C MET A 298 -0.38 16.88 -1.44
N THR A 299 -0.16 16.66 -2.73
CA THR A 299 -0.61 15.42 -3.41
C THR A 299 0.14 14.18 -2.96
N ASP A 300 1.33 14.35 -2.38
CA ASP A 300 2.21 13.28 -1.90
C ASP A 300 2.54 13.46 -0.41
N ILE A 301 1.53 13.76 0.41
CA ILE A 301 1.67 13.81 1.86
C ILE A 301 2.02 12.40 2.40
N PRO A 302 3.02 12.27 3.30
CA PRO A 302 3.34 10.97 3.90
C PRO A 302 2.15 10.39 4.66
N THR A 303 1.99 9.08 4.59
CA THR A 303 0.86 8.32 5.13
C THR A 303 0.62 8.60 6.61
N TRP A 304 1.68 8.51 7.42
CA TRP A 304 1.64 8.76 8.86
C TRP A 304 1.21 10.20 9.19
N LEU A 305 1.55 11.16 8.33
CA LEU A 305 1.22 12.57 8.55
C LEU A 305 -0.22 12.86 8.11
N ASP A 306 -0.65 12.31 6.97
CA ASP A 306 -2.00 12.44 6.43
C ASP A 306 -3.03 11.86 7.41
N GLU A 307 -2.90 10.55 7.67
CA GLU A 307 -3.80 9.82 8.58
C GLU A 307 -3.61 10.22 10.03
N GLY A 308 -2.38 10.57 10.43
CA GLY A 308 -2.09 11.02 11.79
C GLY A 308 -2.81 12.32 12.14
N ILE A 309 -2.80 13.32 11.25
CA ILE A 309 -3.51 14.59 11.48
C ILE A 309 -5.02 14.38 11.40
N ALA A 310 -5.48 13.59 10.42
CA ALA A 310 -6.90 13.25 10.31
C ALA A 310 -7.39 12.56 11.60
N CYS A 311 -6.61 11.64 12.18
CA CYS A 311 -6.90 10.99 13.46
C CYS A 311 -6.84 11.95 14.65
N LEU A 312 -5.84 12.84 14.69
CA LEU A 312 -5.63 13.83 15.75
C LEU A 312 -6.90 14.66 15.98
N TYR A 313 -7.56 15.06 14.90
CA TYR A 313 -8.75 15.91 14.95
C TYR A 313 -10.07 15.15 14.86
N ALA A 314 -10.03 13.83 14.74
CA ALA A 314 -11.22 12.98 14.87
C ALA A 314 -11.71 12.88 16.32
N VAL A 315 -10.80 12.98 17.29
CA VAL A 315 -11.14 13.13 18.72
C VAL A 315 -10.50 14.42 19.21
N TYR A 316 -11.31 15.46 19.35
CA TYR A 316 -10.82 16.83 19.45
C TYR A 316 -11.44 17.61 20.61
N GLN A 317 -10.85 18.76 20.89
CA GLN A 317 -11.38 19.78 21.77
C GLN A 317 -11.07 21.16 21.19
N TRP A 318 -12.05 22.07 21.24
CA TRP A 318 -11.81 23.47 20.95
C TRP A 318 -11.32 24.18 22.21
N LYS A 319 -10.23 24.92 22.07
CA LYS A 319 -9.83 25.94 23.04
C LYS A 319 -9.69 27.25 22.27
N ASN A 320 -10.68 28.11 22.43
CA ASN A 320 -10.88 29.31 21.61
C ASN A 320 -11.02 28.93 20.11
N ASP A 321 -10.17 29.49 19.25
CA ASP A 321 -10.13 29.25 17.80
C ASP A 321 -9.08 28.23 17.37
N THR A 322 -8.50 27.51 18.34
CA THR A 322 -7.52 26.46 18.08
C THR A 322 -8.11 25.10 18.38
N LEU A 323 -8.00 24.21 17.40
CA LEU A 323 -8.38 22.81 17.53
C LEU A 323 -7.21 22.03 18.14
N TYR A 324 -7.47 21.30 19.22
CA TYR A 324 -6.50 20.42 19.85
C TYR A 324 -6.99 18.98 19.77
N GLY A 325 -6.05 18.05 19.61
CA GLY A 325 -6.34 16.64 19.80
C GLY A 325 -6.68 16.34 21.25
N ALA A 326 -7.59 15.40 21.47
CA ALA A 326 -7.91 14.91 22.80
C ALA A 326 -6.86 13.87 23.23
N TYR A 327 -6.23 14.10 24.38
CA TYR A 327 -5.30 13.13 24.94
C TYR A 327 -5.99 11.83 25.37
N ASN A 328 -7.23 11.93 25.88
CA ASN A 328 -8.05 10.76 26.16
C ASN A 328 -8.82 10.38 24.89
N ASN A 329 -8.36 9.34 24.21
CA ASN A 329 -8.99 8.83 23.00
C ASN A 329 -8.91 7.30 23.00
N TRP A 330 -9.84 6.66 22.28
CA TRP A 330 -9.91 5.20 22.22
C TRP A 330 -8.69 4.54 21.54
N ARG A 331 -7.90 5.30 20.76
CA ARG A 331 -6.65 4.81 20.15
C ARG A 331 -5.55 4.61 21.19
N THR A 332 -5.64 5.24 22.37
CA THR A 332 -4.71 4.99 23.47
C THR A 332 -4.78 3.54 23.92
N GLN A 333 -5.99 2.95 24.00
CA GLN A 333 -6.17 1.54 24.35
C GLN A 333 -5.48 0.62 23.33
N VAL A 334 -5.48 0.97 22.05
CA VAL A 334 -4.79 0.17 21.00
C VAL A 334 -3.29 0.09 21.27
N ILE A 335 -2.66 1.20 21.63
CA ILE A 335 -1.22 1.20 21.99
C ILE A 335 -0.99 0.50 23.33
N GLN A 336 -1.86 0.67 24.32
CA GLN A 336 -1.77 -0.05 25.58
C GLN A 336 -1.87 -1.57 25.38
N ASP A 337 -2.83 -2.04 24.59
CA ASP A 337 -3.02 -3.46 24.30
C ASP A 337 -1.86 -4.04 23.50
N ALA A 338 -1.34 -3.29 22.50
CA ALA A 338 -0.18 -3.70 21.73
C ALA A 338 1.08 -3.86 22.59
N THR A 339 1.17 -3.14 23.71
CA THR A 339 2.37 -3.06 24.55
C THR A 339 2.29 -3.90 25.82
N TYR A 340 1.09 -4.12 26.34
CA TYR A 340 0.84 -4.97 27.51
C TYR A 340 0.73 -6.46 27.15
N ASN A 341 0.14 -6.79 26.00
CA ASN A 341 -0.21 -8.17 25.66
C ASN A 341 0.88 -8.92 24.88
N SER A 342 2.17 -8.64 25.03
CA SER A 342 3.22 -9.50 24.44
C SER A 342 3.24 -10.94 25.00
N THR A 343 2.41 -11.22 26.03
CA THR A 343 2.33 -12.51 26.74
C THR A 343 0.93 -13.11 26.87
N LEU A 344 -0.16 -12.45 26.42
CA LEU A 344 -1.49 -13.07 26.43
C LEU A 344 -1.73 -13.87 25.16
N ASP A 345 -2.04 -15.14 25.38
CA ASP A 345 -2.42 -16.17 24.41
C ASP A 345 -3.72 -15.76 23.69
N MET A 346 -3.58 -14.86 22.72
CA MET A 346 -4.65 -14.45 21.81
C MET A 346 -4.75 -15.52 20.71
N PRO A 347 -5.83 -16.31 20.65
CA PRO A 347 -5.96 -17.33 19.62
C PRO A 347 -5.98 -16.64 18.25
N ASN A 348 -5.03 -17.01 17.38
CA ASN A 348 -4.72 -16.43 16.05
C ASN A 348 -3.70 -15.27 16.01
N ARG A 349 -2.90 -15.02 17.05
CA ARG A 349 -1.69 -14.22 16.87
C ARG A 349 -0.62 -15.00 16.11
N ASP A 350 -0.22 -14.47 14.96
CA ASP A 350 1.19 -14.53 14.60
C ASP A 350 1.93 -13.72 15.68
N ASN A 351 2.94 -14.31 16.34
CA ASN A 351 3.57 -13.81 17.57
C ASN A 351 4.41 -12.51 17.38
N THR A 352 4.09 -11.68 16.39
CA THR A 352 4.99 -10.71 15.77
C THR A 352 4.42 -9.30 15.62
N ILE A 353 3.25 -8.99 16.20
CA ILE A 353 2.69 -7.62 16.11
C ILE A 353 3.45 -6.70 17.08
N ALA A 354 4.58 -6.17 16.61
CA ALA A 354 5.39 -5.19 17.31
C ALA A 354 4.96 -3.75 16.96
N VAL A 355 5.10 -2.84 17.92
CA VAL A 355 4.94 -1.40 17.67
C VAL A 355 6.14 -0.93 16.85
N PRO A 356 5.94 -0.38 15.64
CA PRO A 356 7.06 0.01 14.78
C PRO A 356 7.84 1.19 15.38
N SER A 357 9.14 1.26 15.10
CA SER A 357 9.93 2.47 15.39
C SER A 357 9.39 3.68 14.63
N LEU A 358 9.69 4.90 15.10
CA LEU A 358 9.32 6.11 14.35
C LEU A 358 9.99 6.13 12.98
N LYS A 359 11.24 5.68 12.87
CA LYS A 359 11.93 5.59 11.58
C LYS A 359 11.17 4.69 10.59
N THR A 360 10.63 3.58 11.07
CA THR A 360 9.80 2.66 10.27
C THR A 360 8.46 3.32 9.92
N LEU A 361 7.75 3.88 10.90
CA LEU A 361 6.45 4.54 10.70
C LEU A 361 6.53 5.68 9.68
N LEU A 362 7.57 6.52 9.77
CA LEU A 362 7.77 7.68 8.89
C LEU A 362 8.01 7.28 7.43
N ASN A 363 8.55 6.07 7.20
CA ASN A 363 8.90 5.58 5.87
C ASN A 363 7.87 4.61 5.28
N TYR A 364 6.75 4.35 5.98
CA TYR A 364 5.72 3.47 5.43
C TYR A 364 5.08 4.01 4.15
N SER A 365 5.04 3.16 3.13
CA SER A 365 4.15 3.33 1.99
C SER A 365 2.68 3.22 2.43
N TRP A 366 1.74 3.60 1.55
CA TRP A 366 0.31 3.44 1.82
C TRP A 366 -0.11 1.99 2.07
N ASP A 367 0.54 1.04 1.38
CA ASP A 367 0.21 -0.38 1.51
C ASP A 367 0.76 -0.95 2.83
N GLN A 368 1.95 -0.51 3.24
CA GLN A 368 2.54 -0.87 4.53
C GLN A 368 1.75 -0.27 5.71
N PHE A 369 1.42 1.03 5.62
CA PHE A 369 0.67 1.74 6.65
C PHE A 369 -0.72 1.13 6.85
N ASN A 370 -1.38 0.75 5.75
CA ASN A 370 -2.69 0.10 5.75
C ASN A 370 -2.64 -1.42 5.91
N GLY A 371 -1.48 -2.01 6.23
CA GLY A 371 -1.35 -3.44 6.48
C GLY A 371 -1.80 -4.32 5.30
N ILE A 372 -1.81 -3.79 4.07
CA ILE A 372 -2.17 -4.53 2.85
C ILE A 372 -1.09 -5.57 2.55
N ILE A 373 0.19 -5.20 2.73
CA ILE A 373 1.32 -6.11 2.51
C ILE A 373 1.28 -7.28 3.50
N ASP A 374 0.88 -6.98 4.74
CA ASP A 374 0.88 -7.95 5.84
C ASP A 374 -0.47 -8.68 6.01
N ASP A 375 -1.53 -8.25 5.29
CA ASP A 375 -2.94 -8.65 5.50
C ASP A 375 -3.34 -8.62 6.99
N ASN A 376 -2.92 -7.58 7.72
CA ASN A 376 -2.98 -7.54 9.19
C ASN A 376 -3.64 -6.26 9.72
N LEU A 377 -4.92 -6.38 10.11
CA LEU A 377 -5.72 -5.28 10.67
C LEU A 377 -5.19 -4.72 11.99
N CYS A 378 -4.59 -5.54 12.85
CA CYS A 378 -3.98 -5.06 14.09
C CYS A 378 -2.82 -4.10 13.80
N LYS A 379 -1.99 -4.42 12.81
CA LYS A 379 -0.91 -3.54 12.38
C LYS A 379 -1.46 -2.20 11.90
N VAL A 380 -2.58 -2.21 11.17
CA VAL A 380 -3.27 -0.98 10.77
C VAL A 380 -3.72 -0.18 11.98
N ALA A 381 -4.40 -0.82 12.94
CA ALA A 381 -4.86 -0.17 14.17
C ALA A 381 -3.70 0.50 14.92
N ILE A 382 -2.57 -0.20 15.04
CA ILE A 382 -1.35 0.29 15.70
C ILE A 382 -0.73 1.45 14.93
N ASN A 383 -0.63 1.36 13.60
CA ASN A 383 -0.05 2.42 12.77
C ASN A 383 -0.83 3.74 12.90
N TYR A 384 -2.16 3.68 12.77
CA TYR A 384 -3.03 4.85 12.93
C TYR A 384 -2.97 5.40 14.37
N SER A 385 -2.92 4.51 15.36
CA SER A 385 -2.83 4.92 16.76
C SER A 385 -1.48 5.56 17.08
N LEU A 386 -0.37 5.00 16.61
CA LEU A 386 0.97 5.52 16.83
C LEU A 386 1.16 6.87 16.15
N ALA A 387 0.68 7.00 14.90
CA ALA A 387 0.66 8.26 14.17
C ALA A 387 -0.14 9.33 14.95
N ASN A 388 -1.38 9.03 15.35
CA ASN A 388 -2.19 9.94 16.17
C ASN A 388 -1.45 10.44 17.44
N HIS A 389 -0.77 9.55 18.16
CA HIS A 389 -0.05 9.92 19.37
C HIS A 389 1.24 10.71 19.08
N LEU A 390 1.96 10.40 17.99
CA LEU A 390 3.07 11.22 17.54
C LEU A 390 2.59 12.65 17.24
N LEU A 391 1.43 12.78 16.61
CA LEU A 391 0.81 14.06 16.28
C LEU A 391 0.35 14.84 17.53
N LEU A 392 -0.16 14.16 18.56
CA LEU A 392 -0.43 14.74 19.88
C LEU A 392 0.85 15.26 20.55
N TYR A 393 1.93 14.47 20.53
CA TYR A 393 3.23 14.86 21.05
C TYR A 393 3.76 16.11 20.33
N LEU A 394 3.76 16.12 18.99
CA LEU A 394 4.20 17.25 18.20
C LEU A 394 3.34 18.50 18.45
N GLN A 395 2.02 18.34 18.63
CA GLN A 395 1.14 19.45 18.99
C GLN A 395 1.49 20.01 20.37
N GLN A 396 1.72 19.16 21.37
CA GLN A 396 2.12 19.59 22.71
C GLN A 396 3.47 20.32 22.72
N LYS A 397 4.41 19.91 21.86
CA LYS A 397 5.73 20.54 21.73
C LYS A 397 5.73 21.78 20.82
N ASN A 398 4.57 22.20 20.29
CA ASN A 398 4.47 23.27 19.29
C ASN A 398 5.33 23.01 18.02
N LEU A 399 5.50 21.74 17.66
CA LEU A 399 6.25 21.30 16.48
C LEU A 399 5.34 20.89 15.31
N LEU A 400 4.07 20.59 15.57
CA LEU A 400 3.13 20.08 14.57
C LEU A 400 3.10 20.90 13.27
N GLN A 401 2.88 22.22 13.38
CA GLN A 401 2.85 23.11 12.22
C GLN A 401 4.18 23.13 11.46
N LYS A 402 5.31 23.12 12.18
CA LYS A 402 6.65 23.13 11.56
C LYS A 402 6.89 21.84 10.77
N VAL A 403 6.52 20.71 11.35
CA VAL A 403 6.62 19.39 10.71
C VAL A 403 5.75 19.35 9.46
N PHE A 404 4.48 19.75 9.56
CA PHE A 404 3.59 19.81 8.39
C PHE A 404 4.18 20.68 7.27
N ASN A 405 4.66 21.87 7.60
CA ASN A 405 5.25 22.79 6.62
C ASN A 405 6.52 22.23 5.97
N ALA A 406 7.36 21.51 6.71
CA ALA A 406 8.56 20.89 6.15
C ALA A 406 8.23 19.86 5.05
N TYR A 407 7.14 19.13 5.21
CA TYR A 407 6.64 18.23 4.16
C TYR A 407 5.88 18.97 3.05
N LYS A 408 5.13 20.02 3.38
CA LYS A 408 4.46 20.86 2.38
C LYS A 408 5.48 21.45 1.40
N ASP A 409 6.58 21.99 1.93
CA ASP A 409 7.60 22.67 1.13
C ASP A 409 8.45 21.70 0.33
N SER A 410 8.67 20.47 0.82
CA SER A 410 9.41 19.43 0.10
C SER A 410 8.66 18.83 -1.09
N THR A 411 7.34 19.02 -1.16
CA THR A 411 6.50 18.55 -2.29
C THR A 411 6.45 19.49 -3.50
N ASN A 412 7.07 20.68 -3.44
CA ASN A 412 7.17 21.61 -4.58
C ASN A 412 8.29 21.21 -5.57
N ILE A 413 8.30 19.96 -6.05
CA ILE A 413 9.23 19.51 -7.10
C ILE A 413 8.57 19.75 -8.47
N PRO A 414 9.21 20.45 -9.43
CA PRO A 414 8.65 20.71 -10.75
C PRO A 414 8.30 19.43 -11.50
N ASP A 415 7.16 19.48 -12.18
CA ASP A 415 6.58 18.47 -13.07
C ASP A 415 7.58 18.01 -14.15
N THR A 416 8.45 17.06 -13.83
CA THR A 416 9.23 16.31 -14.82
C THR A 416 9.25 14.82 -14.46
N THR A 417 8.49 14.08 -15.26
CA THR A 417 8.47 12.68 -15.72
C THR A 417 9.58 11.67 -15.31
N ALA A 418 10.24 11.77 -14.16
CA ALA A 418 11.34 10.85 -13.81
C ALA A 418 11.62 10.64 -12.31
N ILE A 419 10.63 10.72 -11.41
CA ILE A 419 10.81 10.24 -10.02
C ILE A 419 9.67 9.31 -9.66
N LEU A 420 9.74 8.08 -10.16
CA LEU A 420 9.02 6.95 -9.58
C LEU A 420 9.95 6.34 -8.52
N ILE A 421 9.68 6.65 -7.25
CA ILE A 421 10.17 5.90 -6.09
C ILE A 421 11.71 5.82 -6.01
N ALA A 422 12.39 6.96 -6.04
CA ALA A 422 13.62 7.06 -5.27
C ALA A 422 13.20 7.30 -3.82
N ASP A 423 13.80 6.60 -2.86
CA ASP A 423 13.53 6.69 -1.42
C ASP A 423 13.12 8.11 -1.02
N LYS A 424 11.80 8.32 -0.84
CA LYS A 424 11.32 9.61 -0.41
C LYS A 424 11.81 9.76 1.03
N ASP A 425 12.84 10.57 1.18
CA ASP A 425 13.45 10.85 2.47
C ASP A 425 12.43 11.59 3.36
N ASN A 426 11.70 10.82 4.16
CA ASN A 426 10.78 11.33 5.17
C ASN A 426 11.51 11.64 6.48
N ILE A 427 12.76 11.21 6.63
CA ILE A 427 13.52 11.44 7.86
C ILE A 427 14.05 12.87 7.89
N THR A 428 14.70 13.33 6.82
CA THR A 428 15.33 14.67 6.79
C THR A 428 14.34 15.82 7.01
N PRO A 429 13.17 15.89 6.34
CA PRO A 429 12.18 16.93 6.61
C PRO A 429 11.69 16.91 8.06
N PHE A 430 11.54 15.72 8.65
CA PHE A 430 11.13 15.56 10.04
C PHE A 430 12.20 16.06 11.01
N GLU A 431 13.44 15.59 10.89
CA GLU A 431 14.57 16.00 11.74
C GLU A 431 14.85 17.50 11.63
N LYS A 432 14.75 18.07 10.42
CA LYS A 432 14.88 19.51 10.21
C LYS A 432 13.79 20.29 10.96
N ALA A 433 12.55 19.80 10.96
CA ALA A 433 11.42 20.46 11.60
C ALA A 433 11.44 20.33 13.13
N THR A 434 11.88 19.18 13.65
CA THR A 434 12.02 18.94 15.10
C THR A 434 13.29 19.57 15.66
N GLY A 435 14.32 19.76 14.83
CA GLY A 435 15.64 20.22 15.24
C GLY A 435 16.49 19.14 15.92
N GLU A 436 16.08 17.87 15.82
CA GLU A 436 16.69 16.75 16.53
C GLU A 436 16.74 15.50 15.64
N PRO A 437 17.78 14.65 15.76
CA PRO A 437 17.81 13.36 15.09
C PRO A 437 16.59 12.50 15.45
N ILE A 438 16.16 11.66 14.51
CA ILE A 438 14.99 10.80 14.67
C ILE A 438 15.16 9.84 15.86
N THR A 439 16.38 9.40 16.15
CA THR A 439 16.69 8.54 17.30
C THR A 439 16.40 9.24 18.62
N ILE A 440 16.81 10.51 18.77
CA ILE A 440 16.54 11.33 19.96
C ILE A 440 15.04 11.63 20.09
N THR A 441 14.39 11.97 18.97
CA THR A 441 12.94 12.23 18.97
C THR A 441 12.16 10.96 19.34
N THR A 442 12.61 9.80 18.86
CA THR A 442 12.01 8.49 19.19
C THR A 442 12.07 8.22 20.69
N GLU A 443 13.21 8.43 21.33
CA GLU A 443 13.36 8.24 22.78
C GLU A 443 12.45 9.20 23.57
N LYS A 444 12.45 10.49 23.22
CA LYS A 444 11.60 11.49 23.87
C LYS A 444 10.12 11.21 23.70
N PHE A 445 9.71 10.78 22.51
CA PHE A 445 8.34 10.39 22.23
C PHE A 445 7.93 9.15 23.02
N ARG A 446 8.81 8.14 23.09
CA ARG A 446 8.60 6.93 23.90
C ARG A 446 8.40 7.26 25.37
N ASN A 447 9.29 8.06 25.95
CA ASN A 447 9.22 8.46 27.36
C ASN A 447 7.95 9.28 27.61
N TRP A 448 7.59 10.18 26.68
CA TRP A 448 6.33 10.91 26.75
C TRP A 448 5.11 9.99 26.73
N LEU A 449 5.09 8.96 25.88
CA LEU A 449 4.01 7.96 25.85
C LEU A 449 3.89 7.22 27.19
N ILE A 450 5.02 6.74 27.72
CA ILE A 450 5.09 6.02 29.01
C ILE A 450 4.56 6.91 30.15
N GLU A 451 5.08 8.14 30.26
CA GLU A 451 4.68 9.08 31.32
C GLU A 451 3.20 9.48 31.21
N ARG A 452 2.73 9.75 29.98
CA ARG A 452 1.39 10.29 29.74
C ARG A 452 0.29 9.25 29.93
N TYR A 453 0.56 8.00 29.56
CA TYR A 453 -0.44 6.93 29.46
C TYR A 453 -0.15 5.73 30.36
N HIS A 454 0.86 5.86 31.24
CA HIS A 454 1.27 4.81 32.19
C HIS A 454 1.53 3.47 31.50
N LEU A 455 2.16 3.52 30.32
CA LEU A 455 2.56 2.31 29.61
C LEU A 455 3.68 1.60 30.38
N ASN A 456 3.80 0.29 30.20
CA ASN A 456 4.89 -0.47 30.82
C ASN A 456 6.25 0.05 30.29
N GLU A 457 7.26 0.19 31.16
CA GLU A 457 8.61 0.65 30.81
C GLU A 457 9.29 -0.25 29.76
N GLY A 458 8.80 -1.49 29.61
CA GLY A 458 9.18 -2.45 28.57
C GLY A 458 8.68 -2.14 27.15
N LEU A 459 8.10 -0.96 26.89
CA LEU A 459 7.83 -0.50 25.52
C LEU A 459 9.13 -0.46 24.71
N SER A 460 9.32 -1.47 23.87
CA SER A 460 10.38 -1.53 22.87
C SER A 460 9.80 -1.22 21.51
N PHE A 461 10.39 -0.25 20.81
CA PHE A 461 10.15 -0.10 19.39
C PHE A 461 10.98 -1.15 18.66
N ASP A 462 10.38 -1.89 17.75
CA ASP A 462 11.13 -2.89 16.98
C ASP A 462 11.99 -2.19 15.93
N GLU A 463 13.29 -2.15 16.18
CA GLU A 463 14.30 -1.62 15.26
C GLU A 463 14.66 -2.61 14.13
N ASN A 464 14.27 -3.89 14.26
CA ASN A 464 14.60 -4.97 13.33
C ASN A 464 13.55 -5.23 12.26
N VAL A 465 12.40 -4.55 12.31
CA VAL A 465 11.47 -4.52 11.17
C VAL A 465 12.09 -3.63 10.10
N ASN A 466 12.99 -4.21 9.30
CA ASN A 466 13.48 -3.61 8.06
C ASN A 466 12.51 -4.02 6.92
N PRO A 467 11.54 -3.15 6.55
CA PRO A 467 10.60 -3.48 5.47
C PRO A 467 11.31 -3.73 4.14
N ASP A 468 12.48 -3.13 3.88
CA ASP A 468 13.19 -3.31 2.61
C ASP A 468 13.81 -4.69 2.46
N PHE A 469 14.23 -5.33 3.55
CA PHE A 469 14.82 -6.68 3.47
C PHE A 469 13.75 -7.72 3.13
N ASN A 470 12.58 -7.69 3.78
CA ASN A 470 11.50 -8.64 3.52
C ASN A 470 10.82 -8.38 2.17
N ASP A 471 10.61 -7.12 1.77
CA ASP A 471 10.07 -6.77 0.45
C ASP A 471 11.01 -7.19 -0.68
N ALA A 472 12.32 -6.99 -0.51
CA ALA A 472 13.29 -7.35 -1.54
C ALA A 472 13.54 -8.87 -1.59
N LEU A 473 13.48 -9.56 -0.45
CA LEU A 473 13.48 -11.03 -0.40
C LEU A 473 12.22 -11.60 -1.08
N GLN A 474 11.04 -11.02 -0.82
CA GLN A 474 9.81 -11.37 -1.54
C GLN A 474 9.88 -11.04 -3.03
N THR A 475 10.53 -9.95 -3.42
CA THR A 475 10.74 -9.58 -4.83
C THR A 475 11.66 -10.59 -5.53
N CYS A 476 12.80 -10.93 -4.94
CA CYS A 476 13.69 -11.96 -5.47
C CYS A 476 12.99 -13.34 -5.47
N GLN A 477 12.18 -13.66 -4.44
CA GLN A 477 11.39 -14.89 -4.39
C GLN A 477 10.30 -14.91 -5.46
N ALA A 478 9.59 -13.81 -5.71
CA ALA A 478 8.58 -13.71 -6.77
C ALA A 478 9.18 -13.84 -8.16
N VAL A 479 10.40 -13.35 -8.38
CA VAL A 479 11.16 -13.55 -9.63
C VAL A 479 11.62 -15.00 -9.75
N ILE A 480 12.16 -15.60 -8.67
CA ILE A 480 12.50 -17.02 -8.63
C ILE A 480 11.25 -17.88 -8.89
N ASP A 481 10.12 -17.56 -8.27
CA ASP A 481 8.85 -18.26 -8.44
C ASP A 481 8.28 -18.07 -9.84
N MET A 482 8.38 -16.87 -10.43
CA MET A 482 8.02 -16.60 -11.82
C MET A 482 8.88 -17.41 -12.80
N ILE A 483 10.17 -17.55 -12.51
CA ILE A 483 11.11 -18.37 -13.28
C ILE A 483 10.85 -19.88 -13.06
N MET A 484 10.41 -20.28 -11.86
CA MET A 484 10.23 -21.69 -11.47
C MET A 484 8.82 -22.24 -11.77
N LEU A 485 7.79 -21.39 -11.80
CA LEU A 485 6.38 -21.77 -12.04
C LEU A 485 6.08 -22.05 -13.50
N GLU A 486 6.88 -21.55 -14.45
CA GLU A 486 6.71 -21.91 -15.86
C GLU A 486 7.61 -23.08 -16.33
N ARG A 487 7.98 -23.98 -15.41
CA ARG A 487 8.55 -25.29 -15.75
C ARG A 487 7.48 -26.22 -16.33
N PRO A 488 7.74 -26.93 -17.45
CA PRO A 488 7.01 -28.16 -17.77
C PRO A 488 7.47 -29.23 -16.76
N GLY A 489 6.80 -29.27 -15.61
CA GLY A 489 7.19 -30.07 -14.45
C GLY A 489 6.85 -29.42 -13.10
N GLY A 490 6.05 -28.34 -13.08
CA GLY A 490 5.49 -27.78 -11.84
C GLY A 490 4.83 -28.86 -10.97
N ILE A 491 4.82 -28.62 -9.65
CA ILE A 491 4.35 -29.55 -8.60
C ILE A 491 3.08 -30.26 -9.08
N THR A 492 3.22 -31.55 -9.37
CA THR A 492 2.13 -32.34 -9.93
C THR A 492 1.04 -32.53 -8.89
N SER A 493 -0.20 -32.73 -9.33
CA SER A 493 -1.32 -33.13 -8.44
C SER A 493 -0.98 -34.38 -7.61
N LYS A 494 -0.06 -35.21 -8.12
CA LYS A 494 0.49 -36.40 -7.46
C LYS A 494 1.47 -36.05 -6.32
N GLN A 495 2.33 -35.05 -6.51
CA GLN A 495 3.22 -34.55 -5.44
C GLN A 495 2.43 -33.84 -4.33
N LEU A 496 1.42 -33.04 -4.69
CA LEU A 496 0.50 -32.42 -3.74
C LEU A 496 -0.27 -33.46 -2.91
N ARG A 497 -0.72 -34.54 -3.55
CA ARG A 497 -1.36 -35.66 -2.85
C ARG A 497 -0.38 -36.41 -1.95
N SER A 498 0.83 -36.68 -2.42
CA SER A 498 1.89 -37.32 -1.63
C SER A 498 2.29 -36.50 -0.40
N TRP A 499 2.33 -35.17 -0.50
CA TRP A 499 2.62 -34.31 0.66
C TRP A 499 1.47 -34.25 1.65
N ARG A 500 0.21 -34.31 1.17
CA ARG A 500 -0.95 -34.46 2.05
C ARG A 500 -0.91 -35.80 2.79
N GLU A 501 -0.65 -36.90 2.09
CA GLU A 501 -0.54 -38.23 2.67
C GLU A 501 0.63 -38.32 3.68
N GLN A 502 1.77 -37.68 3.39
CA GLN A 502 2.90 -37.59 4.33
C GLN A 502 2.58 -36.76 5.57
N LYS A 503 1.84 -35.65 5.40
CA LYS A 503 1.39 -34.83 6.53
C LYS A 503 0.37 -35.59 7.40
N GLU A 504 -0.59 -36.28 6.80
CA GLU A 504 -1.58 -37.09 7.52
C GLU A 504 -0.90 -38.25 8.25
N ALA A 505 0.03 -38.97 7.60
CA ALA A 505 0.79 -40.05 8.24
C ALA A 505 1.67 -39.57 9.41
N LEU A 506 2.36 -38.43 9.26
CA LEU A 506 3.15 -37.83 10.34
C LEU A 506 2.27 -37.28 11.47
N SER A 507 1.08 -36.76 11.15
CA SER A 507 0.10 -36.30 12.13
C SER A 507 -0.48 -37.45 12.93
N ASP A 508 -0.81 -38.58 12.31
CA ASP A 508 -1.33 -39.77 12.99
C ASP A 508 -0.28 -40.40 13.93
N GLU A 509 1.00 -40.36 13.54
CA GLU A 509 2.14 -40.80 14.38
C GLU A 509 2.42 -39.82 15.55
N TYR A 510 2.14 -38.52 15.37
CA TYR A 510 2.30 -37.49 16.41
C TYR A 510 1.11 -37.41 17.38
N ILE A 511 -0.13 -37.66 16.90
CA ILE A 511 -1.36 -37.68 17.72
C ILE A 511 -1.30 -38.78 18.80
N THR A 512 -0.48 -39.81 18.62
CA THR A 512 -0.26 -40.84 19.65
C THR A 512 0.66 -40.44 20.80
N ILE A 513 1.33 -39.29 20.75
CA ILE A 513 2.20 -38.81 21.82
C ILE A 513 1.51 -37.64 22.52
N SER A 514 1.01 -37.87 23.74
CA SER A 514 0.35 -36.81 24.51
C SER A 514 1.37 -35.74 24.96
N ASP A 515 0.90 -34.53 25.27
CA ASP A 515 1.75 -33.46 25.82
C ASP A 515 2.48 -33.90 27.11
N ALA A 516 1.86 -34.78 27.89
CA ALA A 516 2.47 -35.38 29.08
C ALA A 516 3.63 -36.34 28.74
N ASP A 517 3.57 -37.04 27.62
CA ASP A 517 4.63 -37.92 27.13
C ASP A 517 5.80 -37.12 26.54
N LEU A 518 5.51 -36.00 25.86
CA LEU A 518 6.52 -35.06 25.37
C LEU A 518 7.32 -34.44 26.52
N GLU A 519 6.65 -33.99 27.59
CA GLU A 519 7.34 -33.49 28.78
C GLU A 519 8.25 -34.56 29.41
N LYS A 520 7.80 -35.82 29.43
CA LYS A 520 8.57 -36.94 29.96
C LYS A 520 9.81 -37.23 29.10
N ILE A 521 9.67 -37.20 27.77
CA ILE A 521 10.76 -37.40 26.80
C ILE A 521 11.81 -36.27 26.92
N VAL A 522 11.39 -35.02 27.09
CA VAL A 522 12.30 -33.88 27.31
C VAL A 522 13.08 -34.03 28.62
N ARG A 523 12.41 -34.48 29.71
CA ARG A 523 13.05 -34.71 31.01
C ARG A 523 14.01 -35.89 31.01
N THR A 524 13.86 -36.86 30.11
CA THR A 524 14.76 -38.02 30.01
C THR A 524 15.71 -37.97 28.81
N LYS A 525 15.85 -36.82 28.15
CA LYS A 525 16.66 -36.66 26.92
C LYS A 525 18.09 -37.19 27.05
N ASP A 526 18.72 -37.03 28.22
CA ASP A 526 20.09 -37.48 28.48
C ASP A 526 20.18 -39.01 28.63
N LYS A 527 19.06 -39.68 28.92
CA LYS A 527 18.97 -41.14 29.09
C LYS A 527 18.56 -41.86 27.80
N ASN A 528 17.93 -41.17 26.85
CA ASN A 528 17.52 -41.76 25.58
C ASN A 528 17.57 -40.73 24.42
N PRO A 529 18.78 -40.30 24.03
CA PRO A 529 18.97 -39.22 23.07
C PRO A 529 18.47 -39.55 21.66
N GLU A 530 18.45 -40.83 21.28
CA GLU A 530 17.93 -41.27 19.97
C GLU A 530 16.42 -41.02 19.85
N LEU A 531 15.65 -41.30 20.89
CA LEU A 531 14.21 -41.05 20.92
C LEU A 531 13.90 -39.54 20.89
N PHE A 532 14.65 -38.73 21.66
CA PHE A 532 14.51 -37.28 21.67
C PHE A 532 14.82 -36.65 20.31
N ASN A 533 15.91 -37.10 19.66
CA ASN A 533 16.30 -36.61 18.34
C ASN A 533 15.30 -37.03 17.24
N SER A 534 14.73 -38.24 17.33
CA SER A 534 13.70 -38.71 16.40
C SER A 534 12.41 -37.90 16.50
N VAL A 535 11.95 -37.59 17.72
CA VAL A 535 10.73 -36.79 17.94
C VAL A 535 10.94 -35.34 17.49
N THR A 536 12.11 -34.75 17.78
CA THR A 536 12.45 -33.38 17.36
C THR A 536 12.57 -33.27 15.84
N ALA A 537 13.23 -34.24 15.18
CA ALA A 537 13.34 -34.27 13.72
C ALA A 537 11.98 -34.45 13.03
N ASN A 538 11.05 -35.19 13.64
CA ASN A 538 9.69 -35.33 13.12
C ASN A 538 8.86 -34.04 13.32
N ARG A 539 9.07 -33.31 14.42
CA ARG A 539 8.46 -31.99 14.65
C ARG A 539 8.94 -30.95 13.63
N GLU A 540 10.24 -30.85 13.42
CA GLU A 540 10.83 -29.93 12.43
C GLU A 540 10.34 -30.24 11.01
N LYS A 541 10.18 -31.53 10.67
CA LYS A 541 9.57 -31.95 9.39
C LYS A 541 8.10 -31.55 9.28
N LEU A 542 7.32 -31.68 10.36
CA LEU A 542 5.91 -31.25 10.40
C LEU A 542 5.78 -29.73 10.24
N GLU A 543 6.60 -28.95 10.94
CA GLU A 543 6.65 -27.49 10.83
C GLU A 543 7.08 -27.04 9.42
N ALA A 544 8.10 -27.69 8.83
CA ALA A 544 8.52 -27.42 7.46
C ALA A 544 7.43 -27.77 6.42
N LEU A 545 6.70 -28.88 6.62
CA LEU A 545 5.57 -29.28 5.77
C LEU A 545 4.40 -28.29 5.89
N ASP A 546 4.15 -27.72 7.08
CA ASP A 546 3.09 -26.73 7.28
C ASP A 546 3.40 -25.39 6.61
N VAL A 547 4.66 -24.95 6.68
CA VAL A 547 5.14 -23.77 5.94
C VAL A 547 5.02 -23.99 4.43
N LEU A 548 5.39 -25.18 3.92
CA LEU A 548 5.23 -25.48 2.49
C LEU A 548 3.75 -25.55 2.07
N TYR A 549 2.91 -26.17 2.88
CA TYR A 549 1.48 -26.33 2.59
C TYR A 549 0.71 -25.00 2.62
N SER A 550 1.02 -24.13 3.58
CA SER A 550 0.42 -22.79 3.69
C SER A 550 0.80 -21.89 2.50
N LYS A 551 2.09 -21.83 2.13
CA LYS A 551 2.56 -21.12 0.94
C LYS A 551 1.92 -21.65 -0.35
N THR A 552 1.76 -22.97 -0.47
CA THR A 552 1.12 -23.60 -1.64
C THR A 552 -0.37 -23.26 -1.73
N ARG A 553 -1.10 -23.21 -0.60
CA ARG A 553 -2.50 -22.76 -0.55
C ARG A 553 -2.68 -21.29 -0.89
N GLN A 554 -1.78 -20.43 -0.41
CA GLN A 554 -1.79 -19.00 -0.73
C GLN A 554 -1.59 -18.79 -2.23
N LEU A 555 -0.70 -19.57 -2.83
CA LEU A 555 -0.48 -19.59 -4.28
C LEU A 555 -1.72 -20.10 -5.03
N GLU A 556 -2.37 -21.19 -4.57
CA GLU A 556 -3.59 -21.71 -5.18
C GLU A 556 -4.75 -20.71 -5.13
N ARG A 557 -4.91 -19.97 -4.02
CA ARG A 557 -5.91 -18.90 -3.90
C ARG A 557 -5.64 -17.76 -4.89
N THR A 558 -4.37 -17.39 -5.05
CA THR A 558 -3.91 -16.34 -5.99
C THR A 558 -4.12 -16.78 -7.45
N LEU A 559 -3.95 -18.06 -7.76
CA LEU A 559 -4.18 -18.62 -9.09
C LEU A 559 -5.69 -18.81 -9.40
N ARG A 560 -6.50 -19.21 -8.42
CA ARG A 560 -7.96 -19.33 -8.58
C ARG A 560 -8.63 -17.97 -8.78
N SER A 561 -8.17 -16.93 -8.09
CA SER A 561 -8.70 -15.56 -8.28
C SER A 561 -8.35 -14.98 -9.66
N SER A 562 -7.25 -15.43 -10.27
CA SER A 562 -6.81 -14.98 -11.60
C SER A 562 -7.36 -15.81 -12.76
N PHE A 563 -7.80 -17.06 -12.53
CA PHE A 563 -8.40 -17.92 -13.58
C PHE A 563 -9.93 -17.89 -13.68
N PHE A 564 -10.67 -17.39 -12.69
CA PHE A 564 -12.13 -17.20 -12.78
C PHE A 564 -12.55 -15.89 -13.49
N LEU A 565 -11.59 -15.14 -14.04
CA LEU A 565 -11.80 -13.95 -14.87
C LEU A 565 -11.48 -14.22 -16.36
N LYS A 566 -11.91 -15.38 -16.86
CA LYS A 566 -12.08 -15.63 -18.30
C LYS A 566 -13.52 -16.00 -18.60
#